data_AF-A0A956STY2-F1
#
_entry.id   AF-A0A956STY2-F1
#
_cell.length_a   1.000
_cell.length_b   1.000
_cell.length_c   1.000
_cell.angle_alpha   90.00
_cell.angle_beta   90.00
_cell.angle_gamma   90.00
#
_symmetry.space_group_name_H-M   'P 1'
#
loop_
_entity.id
_entity.type
_entity.pdbx_description
1 polymer ?
#
loop_
_entity_poly.entity_id
_entity_poly.type
_entity_poly.pdbx_seq_one_letter_code
_entity_poly.pdbx_strand_id
1 'polypeptide(L)'
;EDRDNSRDVLEPEARADAPMIDPQPEDPRAEDGGAPIRDQPFPRPSPKYRWEGQADTPIGWNRFPSDWIWSPHDQWMMSYWNVYGGVVHGIIGPYSKWGYGNGRFDLAGFPGNAQMKNQFDRGWKAKELAVTFTRGGLFGGISEADIAFNPAFEWTLDNAYGARADTTAWSFEQTMLHELGHGCGIKHPWETQNVWWDSVMNYPPKEYRMPILFADDTEAVRDAYYYLASHDGLISAYETFDTPGGKNPTYKPFGPLLAQVNRKGSLSFKGNFKIENAGNGTFHDIRVEVYLCPERFGTNDCRYLKQVKYPDFMPPFAMWVFDGNSLGTVPIPEDFPLGKRYIALNLIISGEDDYLPNNASWVNEDQAVTVKPAASLSCDQSGGGSPDRGIWILATPLAALAIRRRAVYSASRRGPSPYSAYRASGRKRAPAISP
;
A
#
# COMPACT_ATOMS: atom_id res chain seq x y z
N GLU A 1 -0.05 -22.97 -48.91
CA GLU A 1 -1.17 -22.83 -47.97
C GLU A 1 -0.62 -22.26 -46.68
N ASP A 2 -0.53 -20.93 -46.68
CA ASP A 2 0.00 -20.12 -45.60
C ASP A 2 -0.94 -20.19 -44.40
N ARG A 3 -0.44 -20.64 -43.25
CA ARG A 3 -1.17 -20.51 -41.98
C ARG A 3 -0.67 -19.26 -41.27
N ASP A 4 -1.47 -18.22 -41.45
CA ASP A 4 -1.47 -16.99 -40.69
C ASP A 4 -1.60 -17.31 -39.20
N ASN A 5 -0.60 -16.91 -38.42
CA ASN A 5 -0.44 -17.22 -37.00
C ASN A 5 -0.65 -15.91 -36.21
N SER A 6 -1.74 -15.20 -36.51
CA SER A 6 -2.15 -14.00 -35.78
C SER A 6 -2.56 -14.40 -34.37
N ARG A 7 -1.61 -14.27 -33.44
CA ARG A 7 -1.88 -14.27 -31.99
C ARG A 7 -2.83 -13.11 -31.70
N ASP A 8 -4.08 -13.42 -31.40
CA ASP A 8 -4.98 -12.52 -30.70
C ASP A 8 -4.39 -12.24 -29.32
N VAL A 9 -3.64 -11.14 -29.24
CA VAL A 9 -3.29 -10.52 -27.97
C VAL A 9 -4.60 -9.96 -27.41
N LEU A 10 -5.22 -10.70 -26.50
CA LEU A 10 -6.38 -10.21 -25.75
C LEU A 10 -5.95 -8.95 -25.01
N GLU A 11 -6.52 -7.80 -25.40
CA GLU A 11 -6.37 -6.57 -24.64
C GLU A 11 -6.91 -6.83 -23.22
N PRO A 12 -6.12 -6.55 -22.17
CA PRO A 12 -6.58 -6.76 -20.80
C PRO A 12 -7.81 -5.88 -20.53
N GLU A 13 -8.86 -6.49 -20.00
CA GLU A 13 -10.09 -5.80 -19.60
C GLU A 13 -9.77 -4.61 -18.68
N ALA A 14 -10.53 -3.53 -18.86
CA ALA A 14 -10.30 -2.24 -18.22
C ALA A 14 -10.16 -2.37 -16.69
N ARG A 15 -9.01 -1.86 -16.23
CA ARG A 15 -8.52 -1.73 -14.87
C ARG A 15 -9.64 -1.34 -13.89
N ALA A 16 -9.82 -2.11 -12.81
CA ALA A 16 -10.33 -1.53 -11.58
C ALA A 16 -9.15 -0.76 -10.98
N ASP A 17 -8.99 0.51 -11.36
CA ASP A 17 -7.91 1.34 -10.85
C ASP A 17 -7.98 1.33 -9.32
N ALA A 18 -6.86 0.93 -8.68
CA ALA A 18 -6.69 1.11 -7.25
C ALA A 18 -6.98 2.59 -6.91
N PRO A 19 -7.52 2.89 -5.72
CA PRO A 19 -7.86 4.25 -5.35
C PRO A 19 -6.59 5.11 -5.40
N MET A 20 -6.48 5.94 -6.45
CA MET A 20 -5.37 6.87 -6.61
C MET A 20 -5.72 8.19 -5.94
N ILE A 21 -4.72 8.81 -5.31
CA ILE A 21 -4.82 10.22 -4.93
C ILE A 21 -4.37 10.99 -6.16
N ASP A 22 -5.32 11.64 -6.85
CA ASP A 22 -4.95 12.51 -7.96
C ASP A 22 -3.99 13.60 -7.45
N PRO A 23 -2.76 13.68 -7.99
CA PRO A 23 -1.81 14.70 -7.57
C PRO A 23 -2.46 16.07 -7.78
N GLN A 24 -2.34 16.94 -6.78
CA GLN A 24 -2.89 18.28 -6.94
C GLN A 24 -2.04 19.08 -7.96
N PRO A 25 -2.63 20.06 -8.65
CA PRO A 25 -1.85 20.99 -9.47
C PRO A 25 -0.72 21.57 -8.62
N GLU A 26 0.50 21.59 -9.18
CA GLU A 26 1.69 22.02 -8.44
C GLU A 26 1.43 23.32 -7.68
N ASP A 27 1.51 23.27 -6.34
CA ASP A 27 1.57 24.51 -5.57
C ASP A 27 2.98 25.06 -5.74
N PRO A 28 3.17 26.23 -6.38
CA PRO A 28 4.49 26.82 -6.57
C PRO A 28 5.16 27.22 -5.24
N ARG A 29 4.50 27.01 -4.10
CA ARG A 29 4.96 27.34 -2.74
C ARG A 29 5.27 26.11 -1.88
N ALA A 30 5.74 25.01 -2.48
CA ALA A 30 6.24 23.88 -1.70
C ALA A 30 7.33 24.35 -0.71
N GLU A 31 7.19 23.94 0.55
CA GLU A 31 8.21 24.24 1.57
C GLU A 31 9.38 23.25 1.43
N ASP A 32 10.59 23.69 1.74
CA ASP A 32 11.76 22.82 1.77
C ASP A 32 11.64 21.82 2.92
N GLY A 33 11.54 20.55 2.58
CA GLY A 33 11.70 19.42 3.48
C GLY A 33 13.16 19.28 3.83
N GLY A 34 13.46 19.20 5.13
CA GLY A 34 14.83 18.98 5.60
C GLY A 34 15.48 17.75 4.96
N ALA A 35 16.81 17.70 5.01
CA ALA A 35 17.60 16.57 4.52
C ALA A 35 17.18 15.24 5.19
N PRO A 36 17.37 14.08 4.51
CA PRO A 36 17.13 12.77 5.11
C PRO A 36 17.97 12.61 6.38
N ILE A 37 17.36 12.10 7.46
CA ILE A 37 18.07 11.82 8.71
C ILE A 37 18.93 10.57 8.62
N ARG A 38 18.57 9.67 7.69
CA ARG A 38 19.34 8.51 7.32
C ARG A 38 19.27 8.35 5.81
N ASP A 39 20.38 8.61 5.16
CA ASP A 39 20.64 8.13 3.82
C ASP A 39 21.24 6.74 3.95
N GLN A 40 20.55 5.75 3.42
CA GLN A 40 21.13 4.44 3.19
C GLN A 40 21.32 4.32 1.68
N PRO A 41 22.39 4.93 1.12
CA PRO A 41 22.69 4.69 -0.28
C PRO A 41 22.95 3.20 -0.40
N PHE A 42 22.19 2.52 -1.25
CA PHE A 42 22.61 1.20 -1.70
C PHE A 42 23.88 1.42 -2.54
N PRO A 43 25.04 1.05 -1.98
CA PRO A 43 25.68 -0.13 -2.50
C PRO A 43 25.78 -1.12 -1.36
N ARG A 44 24.64 -1.70 -0.96
CA ARG A 44 24.76 -3.01 -0.31
C ARG A 44 25.29 -3.97 -1.37
N PRO A 45 26.15 -4.93 -1.03
CA PRO A 45 26.54 -6.00 -1.95
C PRO A 45 25.34 -6.93 -2.25
N SER A 46 24.29 -6.39 -2.89
CA SER A 46 22.93 -6.93 -3.09
C SER A 46 22.28 -7.41 -1.77
N PRO A 47 21.01 -7.10 -1.52
CA PRO A 47 20.23 -7.86 -0.56
C PRO A 47 20.05 -9.24 -1.20
N LYS A 48 21.01 -10.14 -0.94
CA LYS A 48 20.90 -11.51 -1.41
C LYS A 48 19.84 -12.19 -0.57
N TYR A 49 18.57 -11.97 -0.93
CA TYR A 49 17.58 -13.01 -0.74
C TYR A 49 18.26 -14.32 -1.08
N ARG A 50 18.13 -15.27 -0.17
CA ARG A 50 18.49 -16.63 -0.56
C ARG A 50 17.36 -17.17 -1.41
N TRP A 51 17.79 -17.87 -2.43
CA TRP A 51 16.90 -18.56 -3.33
C TRP A 51 16.81 -20.02 -2.86
N GLU A 52 15.61 -20.59 -2.86
CA GLU A 52 15.44 -22.04 -2.79
C GLU A 52 15.88 -22.73 -4.08
N GLY A 53 15.76 -21.97 -5.17
CA GLY A 53 16.03 -22.31 -6.55
C GLY A 53 15.22 -21.32 -7.37
N GLN A 54 15.73 -20.82 -8.50
CA GLN A 54 14.92 -19.97 -9.38
C GLN A 54 13.87 -20.85 -10.07
N ALA A 55 12.66 -20.35 -10.25
CA ALA A 55 11.63 -21.07 -10.99
C ALA A 55 11.97 -21.13 -12.48
N ASP A 56 11.67 -22.27 -13.10
CA ASP A 56 11.87 -22.46 -14.53
C ASP A 56 10.92 -21.52 -15.29
N THR A 57 11.46 -20.69 -16.18
CA THR A 57 10.66 -19.70 -16.94
C THR A 57 10.11 -20.29 -18.24
N PRO A 58 8.91 -19.90 -18.69
CA PRO A 58 7.97 -18.96 -18.03
C PRO A 58 7.25 -19.58 -16.82
N ILE A 59 7.01 -18.78 -15.77
CA ILE A 59 6.32 -19.23 -14.56
C ILE A 59 4.80 -19.12 -14.79
N GLY A 60 4.18 -20.22 -15.21
CA GLY A 60 2.75 -20.26 -15.56
C GLY A 60 1.87 -20.82 -14.46
N TRP A 61 1.06 -19.98 -13.82
CA TRP A 61 0.09 -20.38 -12.79
C TRP A 61 -1.27 -20.74 -13.35
N ASN A 62 -1.85 -21.85 -12.88
CA ASN A 62 -3.28 -22.09 -13.01
C ASN A 62 -4.03 -21.15 -12.08
N ARG A 63 -4.79 -20.26 -12.70
CA ARG A 63 -5.56 -19.21 -12.05
C ARG A 63 -6.77 -19.76 -11.31
N PHE A 64 -7.32 -18.98 -10.39
CA PHE A 64 -8.63 -19.27 -9.84
C PHE A 64 -9.75 -19.22 -10.89
N PRO A 65 -10.87 -19.95 -10.66
CA PRO A 65 -12.07 -19.81 -11.49
C PRO A 65 -12.51 -18.34 -11.55
N SER A 66 -12.81 -17.86 -12.76
CA SER A 66 -13.13 -16.45 -13.00
C SER A 66 -14.41 -15.98 -12.31
N ASP A 67 -15.30 -16.90 -11.93
CA ASP A 67 -16.53 -16.63 -11.18
C ASP A 67 -16.34 -16.69 -9.65
N TRP A 68 -15.13 -17.00 -9.18
CA TRP A 68 -14.82 -17.04 -7.76
C TRP A 68 -14.44 -15.65 -7.23
N ILE A 69 -14.83 -15.32 -5.99
CA ILE A 69 -14.64 -13.98 -5.43
C ILE A 69 -13.17 -13.56 -5.35
N TRP A 70 -12.26 -14.53 -5.22
CA TRP A 70 -10.81 -14.28 -5.12
C TRP A 70 -10.17 -14.03 -6.50
N SER A 71 -10.90 -14.30 -7.58
CA SER A 71 -10.58 -13.83 -8.93
C SER A 71 -11.27 -12.48 -9.14
N PRO A 72 -10.61 -11.48 -9.74
CA PRO A 72 -9.28 -11.53 -10.37
C PRO A 72 -8.11 -11.13 -9.45
N HIS A 73 -8.29 -11.12 -8.13
CA HIS A 73 -7.27 -10.64 -7.20
C HIS A 73 -5.98 -11.47 -7.23
N ASP A 74 -6.06 -12.79 -7.44
CA ASP A 74 -4.89 -13.64 -7.68
C ASP A 74 -4.11 -13.22 -8.93
N GLN A 75 -4.80 -12.88 -10.02
CA GLN A 75 -4.17 -12.42 -11.25
C GLN A 75 -3.57 -11.02 -11.12
N TRP A 76 -4.17 -10.15 -10.31
CA TRP A 76 -3.56 -8.87 -9.99
C TRP A 76 -2.25 -9.08 -9.22
N MET A 77 -2.21 -9.94 -8.20
CA MET A 77 -0.95 -10.18 -7.48
C MET A 77 0.13 -10.80 -8.39
N MET A 78 -0.25 -11.63 -9.37
CA MET A 78 0.67 -12.09 -10.42
C MET A 78 1.15 -10.95 -11.32
N SER A 79 0.25 -10.07 -11.78
CA SER A 79 0.60 -8.95 -12.65
C SER A 79 1.50 -7.94 -11.94
N TYR A 80 1.39 -7.82 -10.62
CA TYR A 80 2.22 -6.92 -9.86
C TYR A 80 3.68 -7.38 -9.77
N TRP A 81 3.95 -8.68 -9.59
CA TRP A 81 5.30 -9.25 -9.77
C TRP A 81 5.86 -8.98 -11.18
N ASN A 82 4.99 -8.90 -12.20
CA ASN A 82 5.40 -8.58 -13.57
C ASN A 82 5.73 -7.11 -13.82
N VAL A 83 5.40 -6.19 -12.91
CA VAL A 83 5.89 -4.80 -13.01
C VAL A 83 7.42 -4.78 -13.04
N TYR A 84 8.07 -5.72 -12.34
CA TYR A 84 9.52 -5.75 -12.18
C TYR A 84 10.21 -6.95 -12.85
N GLY A 85 9.60 -8.14 -12.80
CA GLY A 85 10.26 -9.38 -13.26
C GLY A 85 9.75 -9.94 -14.59
N GLY A 86 8.54 -9.58 -15.02
CA GLY A 86 7.95 -10.02 -16.30
C GLY A 86 7.79 -11.53 -16.52
N VAL A 87 7.84 -12.38 -15.48
CA VAL A 87 7.92 -13.85 -15.60
C VAL A 87 6.71 -14.62 -15.07
N VAL A 88 5.79 -13.99 -14.35
CA VAL A 88 4.66 -14.64 -13.67
C VAL A 88 3.40 -14.54 -14.53
N HIS A 89 3.03 -15.61 -15.21
CA HIS A 89 1.91 -15.60 -16.14
C HIS A 89 0.73 -16.42 -15.62
N GLY A 90 -0.49 -15.94 -15.83
CA GLY A 90 -1.68 -16.77 -15.69
C GLY A 90 -1.89 -17.62 -16.94
N ILE A 91 -1.99 -18.95 -16.79
CA ILE A 91 -2.29 -19.84 -17.91
C ILE A 91 -3.77 -19.65 -18.32
N ILE A 92 -4.03 -19.48 -19.62
CA ILE A 92 -5.37 -19.45 -20.22
C ILE A 92 -5.66 -20.83 -20.81
N GLY A 93 -6.45 -21.64 -20.11
CA GLY A 93 -6.74 -23.02 -20.53
C GLY A 93 -7.50 -23.77 -19.44
N PRO A 94 -8.09 -24.94 -19.73
CA PRO A 94 -8.96 -25.61 -18.77
C PRO A 94 -8.20 -25.81 -17.46
N TYR A 95 -8.76 -25.25 -16.38
CA TYR A 95 -8.27 -25.42 -15.02
C TYR A 95 -7.99 -26.90 -14.80
N SER A 96 -6.71 -27.31 -14.75
CA SER A 96 -6.44 -28.64 -14.21
C SER A 96 -7.00 -28.64 -12.80
N LYS A 97 -7.59 -29.77 -12.40
CA LYS A 97 -7.81 -29.98 -10.97
C LYS A 97 -6.42 -29.91 -10.34
N TRP A 98 -6.24 -28.94 -9.45
CA TRP A 98 -5.05 -28.81 -8.63
C TRP A 98 -4.63 -30.19 -8.11
N GLY A 99 -3.35 -30.48 -8.15
CA GLY A 99 -2.80 -31.68 -7.54
C GLY A 99 -1.29 -31.63 -7.47
N TYR A 100 -0.74 -31.80 -6.26
CA TYR A 100 0.69 -31.76 -6.03
C TYR A 100 1.40 -32.95 -6.70
N GLY A 101 2.58 -32.70 -7.27
CA GLY A 101 3.37 -33.65 -8.03
C GLY A 101 3.01 -33.72 -9.51
N ASN A 102 2.26 -32.75 -10.05
CA ASN A 102 1.82 -32.72 -11.44
C ASN A 102 2.77 -31.92 -12.37
N GLY A 103 3.81 -31.29 -11.80
CA GLY A 103 4.78 -30.50 -12.55
C GLY A 103 4.23 -29.17 -13.06
N ARG A 104 3.29 -28.56 -12.34
CA ARG A 104 2.67 -27.27 -12.69
C ARG A 104 2.73 -26.31 -11.51
N PHE A 105 2.44 -25.04 -11.79
CA PHE A 105 2.23 -24.04 -10.76
C PHE A 105 0.72 -23.89 -10.57
N ASP A 106 0.21 -24.23 -9.40
CA ASP A 106 -1.23 -24.33 -9.13
C ASP A 106 -1.64 -23.43 -7.95
N LEU A 107 -2.76 -22.74 -8.10
CA LEU A 107 -3.46 -22.15 -6.96
C LEU A 107 -4.49 -23.15 -6.41
N ALA A 108 -4.17 -23.79 -5.29
CA ALA A 108 -4.99 -24.80 -4.64
C ALA A 108 -6.29 -24.25 -4.02
N GLY A 109 -6.35 -22.95 -3.77
CA GLY A 109 -7.48 -22.30 -3.10
C GLY A 109 -7.42 -22.50 -1.59
N PHE A 110 -8.52 -22.95 -0.99
CA PHE A 110 -8.67 -23.07 0.46
C PHE A 110 -8.88 -24.53 0.91
N PRO A 111 -7.92 -25.45 0.65
CA PRO A 111 -8.09 -26.86 0.95
C PRO A 111 -8.19 -27.10 2.47
N GLY A 112 -9.12 -27.97 2.86
CA GLY A 112 -9.24 -28.43 4.24
C GLY A 112 -8.04 -29.28 4.67
N ASN A 113 -7.88 -29.49 5.98
CA ASN A 113 -6.74 -30.22 6.55
C ASN A 113 -6.58 -31.65 6.00
N ALA A 114 -7.69 -32.34 5.68
CA ALA A 114 -7.65 -33.67 5.07
C ALA A 114 -7.08 -33.64 3.64
N GLN A 115 -7.44 -32.62 2.84
CA GLN A 115 -6.90 -32.44 1.49
C GLN A 115 -5.41 -32.11 1.54
N MET A 116 -4.98 -31.25 2.46
CA MET A 116 -3.56 -30.95 2.68
C MET A 116 -2.76 -32.22 3.00
N LYS A 117 -3.25 -33.06 3.91
CA LYS A 117 -2.60 -34.35 4.24
C LYS A 117 -2.53 -35.27 3.02
N ASN A 118 -3.60 -35.33 2.23
CA ASN A 118 -3.63 -36.20 1.06
C ASN A 118 -2.68 -35.72 -0.07
N GLN A 119 -2.48 -34.41 -0.20
CA GLN A 119 -1.68 -33.82 -1.30
C GLN A 119 -0.21 -33.67 -0.92
N PHE A 120 0.07 -33.24 0.32
CA PHE A 120 1.42 -32.85 0.76
C PHE A 120 1.97 -33.71 1.91
N ASP A 121 1.26 -34.76 2.32
CA ASP A 121 1.58 -35.58 3.52
C ASP A 121 1.73 -34.75 4.81
N ARG A 122 1.11 -33.56 4.86
CA ARG A 122 1.07 -32.72 6.06
C ARG A 122 -0.23 -31.94 6.19
N GLY A 123 -0.64 -31.73 7.43
CA GLY A 123 -1.76 -30.84 7.76
C GLY A 123 -1.34 -29.38 7.94
N TRP A 124 -2.33 -28.51 8.09
CA TRP A 124 -2.15 -27.11 8.47
C TRP A 124 -1.55 -26.98 9.86
N LYS A 125 -0.59 -26.07 10.02
CA LYS A 125 -0.12 -25.64 11.34
C LYS A 125 -1.02 -24.55 11.91
N ALA A 126 -1.08 -24.43 13.23
CA ALA A 126 -2.00 -23.51 13.91
C ALA A 126 -1.83 -22.01 13.58
N LYS A 127 -0.66 -21.60 13.07
CA LYS A 127 -0.33 -20.19 12.72
C LYS A 127 0.01 -20.00 11.24
N GLU A 128 -0.20 -21.02 10.41
CA GLU A 128 0.13 -20.99 8.99
C GLU A 128 -1.07 -20.42 8.23
N LEU A 129 -0.96 -19.17 7.77
CA LEU A 129 -2.02 -18.48 7.03
C LEU A 129 -2.16 -19.07 5.63
N ALA A 130 -1.05 -19.15 4.92
CA ALA A 130 -0.95 -19.80 3.63
C ALA A 130 0.39 -20.53 3.57
N VAL A 131 0.58 -21.30 2.50
CA VAL A 131 1.87 -21.88 2.19
C VAL A 131 2.00 -22.16 0.71
N THR A 132 3.22 -21.96 0.23
CA THR A 132 3.69 -22.42 -1.06
C THR A 132 4.52 -23.68 -0.88
N PHE A 133 4.12 -24.76 -1.53
CA PHE A 133 4.94 -25.96 -1.65
C PHE A 133 5.68 -25.92 -2.97
N THR A 134 6.99 -26.09 -2.93
CA THR A 134 7.83 -26.09 -4.14
C THR A 134 8.37 -27.49 -4.39
N ARG A 135 8.55 -27.82 -5.67
CA ARG A 135 9.26 -29.03 -6.10
C ARG A 135 10.39 -28.66 -7.04
N GLY A 136 11.58 -29.17 -6.71
CA GLY A 136 12.77 -29.01 -7.53
C GLY A 136 12.64 -29.73 -8.88
N GLY A 137 12.99 -29.01 -9.94
CA GLY A 137 13.13 -29.50 -11.30
C GLY A 137 14.49 -30.14 -11.58
N LEU A 138 14.67 -30.56 -12.83
CA LEU A 138 16.00 -30.90 -13.34
C LEU A 138 16.87 -29.63 -13.30
N PHE A 139 18.10 -29.74 -12.81
CA PHE A 139 19.06 -28.62 -12.67
C PHE A 139 18.86 -27.66 -11.49
N GLY A 140 17.98 -27.99 -10.54
CA GLY A 140 17.89 -27.27 -9.26
C GLY A 140 17.01 -26.00 -9.30
N GLY A 141 16.31 -25.76 -10.40
CA GLY A 141 15.22 -24.78 -10.45
C GLY A 141 13.94 -25.31 -9.79
N ILE A 142 12.92 -24.46 -9.67
CA ILE A 142 11.57 -24.86 -9.23
C ILE A 142 10.75 -25.19 -10.48
N SER A 143 10.30 -26.44 -10.60
CA SER A 143 9.46 -26.90 -11.73
C SER A 143 7.97 -26.96 -11.39
N GLU A 144 7.62 -26.84 -10.11
CA GLU A 144 6.24 -26.89 -9.62
C GLU A 144 6.15 -26.09 -8.31
N ALA A 145 5.08 -25.30 -8.18
CA ALA A 145 4.76 -24.61 -6.95
C ALA A 145 3.25 -24.54 -6.73
N ASP A 146 2.80 -24.90 -5.53
CA ASP A 146 1.38 -24.94 -5.17
C ASP A 146 1.09 -24.01 -4.01
N ILE A 147 0.22 -23.01 -4.23
CA ILE A 147 -0.20 -22.07 -3.21
C ILE A 147 -1.53 -22.51 -2.63
N ALA A 148 -1.55 -22.75 -1.32
CA ALA A 148 -2.76 -23.05 -0.55
C ALA A 148 -2.98 -22.02 0.55
N PHE A 149 -4.23 -21.64 0.78
CA PHE A 149 -4.67 -20.76 1.86
C PHE A 149 -5.40 -21.58 2.93
N ASN A 150 -5.13 -21.31 4.19
CA ASN A 150 -5.71 -22.06 5.30
C ASN A 150 -7.16 -21.60 5.57
N PRO A 151 -8.18 -22.46 5.37
CA PRO A 151 -9.59 -22.09 5.56
C PRO A 151 -9.97 -21.87 7.03
N ALA A 152 -9.11 -22.20 7.99
CA ALA A 152 -9.37 -21.96 9.41
C ALA A 152 -9.24 -20.47 9.78
N PHE A 153 -8.63 -19.65 8.92
CA PHE A 153 -8.55 -18.21 9.10
C PHE A 153 -9.69 -17.51 8.35
N GLU A 154 -10.10 -16.36 8.89
CA GLU A 154 -10.99 -15.44 8.19
C GLU A 154 -10.17 -14.66 7.15
N TRP A 155 -10.70 -14.54 5.93
CA TRP A 155 -10.03 -13.88 4.81
C TRP A 155 -10.88 -12.71 4.30
N THR A 156 -10.21 -11.65 3.87
CA THR A 156 -10.84 -10.45 3.33
C THR A 156 -10.10 -9.93 2.10
N LEU A 157 -10.87 -9.35 1.18
CA LEU A 157 -10.37 -8.55 0.04
C LEU A 157 -10.25 -7.06 0.41
N ASP A 158 -10.82 -6.65 1.54
CA ASP A 158 -10.60 -5.32 2.11
C ASP A 158 -9.27 -5.34 2.89
N ASN A 159 -8.21 -4.84 2.26
CA ASN A 159 -6.88 -4.74 2.86
C ASN A 159 -6.84 -3.85 4.09
N ALA A 160 -7.64 -2.77 4.12
CA ALA A 160 -7.68 -1.87 5.27
C ALA A 160 -8.24 -2.59 6.49
N TYR A 161 -9.31 -3.37 6.29
CA TYR A 161 -9.85 -4.23 7.31
C TYR A 161 -8.85 -5.32 7.73
N GLY A 162 -8.24 -6.01 6.77
CA GLY A 162 -7.25 -7.06 7.00
C GLY A 162 -5.98 -6.59 7.72
N ALA A 163 -5.66 -5.31 7.66
CA ALA A 163 -4.53 -4.68 8.33
C ALA A 163 -4.88 -4.06 9.69
N ARG A 164 -6.08 -4.30 10.26
CA ARG A 164 -6.38 -3.83 11.62
C ARG A 164 -5.93 -4.83 12.68
N ALA A 165 -5.39 -4.32 13.78
CA ALA A 165 -5.00 -5.08 14.96
C ALA A 165 -6.16 -5.83 15.62
N ASP A 166 -7.37 -5.27 15.53
CA ASP A 166 -8.56 -5.69 16.26
C ASP A 166 -9.47 -6.67 15.50
N THR A 167 -9.08 -7.09 14.29
CA THR A 167 -9.80 -8.10 13.51
C THR A 167 -9.07 -9.44 13.49
N THR A 168 -9.82 -10.52 13.25
CA THR A 168 -9.29 -11.85 12.93
C THR A 168 -9.06 -12.06 11.44
N ALA A 169 -9.65 -11.24 10.57
CA ALA A 169 -9.55 -11.37 9.12
C ALA A 169 -8.16 -10.99 8.59
N TRP A 170 -7.65 -11.73 7.60
CA TRP A 170 -6.36 -11.47 6.96
C TRP A 170 -6.54 -11.01 5.51
N SER A 171 -5.68 -10.10 5.06
CA SER A 171 -5.63 -9.68 3.65
C SER A 171 -5.22 -10.86 2.78
N PHE A 172 -6.12 -11.23 1.86
CA PHE A 172 -5.84 -12.23 0.84
C PHE A 172 -4.73 -11.76 -0.11
N GLU A 173 -4.80 -10.51 -0.60
CA GLU A 173 -3.85 -9.98 -1.57
C GLU A 173 -2.42 -9.94 -1.04
N GLN A 174 -2.21 -9.45 0.19
CA GLN A 174 -0.87 -9.40 0.77
C GLN A 174 -0.29 -10.81 0.95
N THR A 175 -1.13 -11.75 1.36
CA THR A 175 -0.69 -13.13 1.56
C THR A 175 -0.42 -13.81 0.22
N MET A 176 -1.28 -13.63 -0.78
CA MET A 176 -1.06 -14.14 -2.13
C MET A 176 0.24 -13.59 -2.73
N LEU A 177 0.49 -12.28 -2.59
CA LEU A 177 1.72 -11.65 -3.08
C LEU A 177 2.97 -12.26 -2.44
N HIS A 178 2.92 -12.54 -1.13
CA HIS A 178 3.97 -13.24 -0.39
C HIS A 178 4.21 -14.66 -0.92
N GLU A 179 3.15 -15.46 -1.06
CA GLU A 179 3.25 -16.85 -1.52
C GLU A 179 3.74 -16.94 -2.98
N LEU A 180 3.34 -16.00 -3.84
CA LEU A 180 3.88 -15.90 -5.20
C LEU A 180 5.41 -15.67 -5.20
N GLY A 181 5.94 -14.93 -4.22
CA GLY A 181 7.39 -14.76 -4.04
C GLY A 181 8.10 -16.08 -3.74
N HIS A 182 7.51 -16.93 -2.89
CA HIS A 182 8.02 -18.29 -2.66
C HIS A 182 7.96 -19.16 -3.92
N GLY A 183 6.90 -19.02 -4.73
CA GLY A 183 6.80 -19.70 -6.02
C GLY A 183 7.85 -19.24 -7.02
N CYS A 184 8.30 -17.98 -6.93
CA CYS A 184 9.47 -17.48 -7.65
C CYS A 184 10.80 -17.96 -7.04
N GLY A 185 10.78 -18.67 -5.91
CA GLY A 185 11.96 -19.20 -5.24
C GLY A 185 12.60 -18.30 -4.20
N ILE A 186 11.96 -17.17 -3.89
CA ILE A 186 12.43 -16.21 -2.90
C ILE A 186 12.16 -16.76 -1.50
N LYS A 187 13.20 -16.89 -0.66
CA LYS A 187 13.04 -17.29 0.75
C LYS A 187 12.71 -16.12 1.66
N HIS A 188 12.22 -16.44 2.85
CA HIS A 188 12.12 -15.47 3.92
C HIS A 188 13.50 -14.87 4.23
N PRO A 189 13.62 -13.54 4.38
CA PRO A 189 14.90 -12.91 4.63
C PRO A 189 15.61 -13.40 5.90
N TRP A 190 14.87 -13.73 6.97
CA TRP A 190 15.46 -14.08 8.27
C TRP A 190 15.99 -15.50 8.38
N GLU A 191 15.70 -16.36 7.42
CA GLU A 191 16.21 -17.73 7.43
C GLU A 191 17.75 -17.74 7.29
N THR A 192 18.33 -16.60 6.95
CA THR A 192 19.70 -16.55 6.43
C THR A 192 20.50 -15.32 6.84
N GLN A 193 19.84 -14.28 7.37
CA GLN A 193 20.46 -13.04 7.79
C GLN A 193 19.61 -12.30 8.83
N ASN A 194 20.19 -11.32 9.52
CA ASN A 194 19.40 -10.37 10.29
C ASN A 194 18.62 -9.48 9.32
N VAL A 195 17.32 -9.33 9.57
CA VAL A 195 16.42 -8.58 8.69
C VAL A 195 16.02 -7.30 9.37
N TRP A 196 16.37 -6.19 8.73
CA TRP A 196 16.11 -4.85 9.22
C TRP A 196 15.39 -3.98 8.20
N TRP A 197 15.13 -4.53 7.02
CA TRP A 197 14.50 -3.90 5.86
C TRP A 197 13.14 -4.56 5.58
N ASP A 198 12.30 -3.89 4.81
CA ASP A 198 10.94 -4.34 4.54
C ASP A 198 10.85 -5.24 3.32
N SER A 199 9.91 -6.17 3.37
CA SER A 199 9.70 -7.14 2.31
C SER A 199 8.29 -7.68 2.40
N VAL A 200 7.67 -7.97 1.26
CA VAL A 200 6.47 -8.81 1.23
C VAL A 200 6.75 -10.18 1.83
N MET A 201 7.98 -10.67 1.73
CA MET A 201 8.50 -11.93 2.29
C MET A 201 8.79 -11.85 3.80
N ASN A 202 8.58 -10.71 4.46
CA ASN A 202 8.67 -10.64 5.91
C ASN A 202 7.39 -11.17 6.59
N TYR A 203 7.42 -11.33 7.91
CA TYR A 203 6.21 -11.45 8.73
C TYR A 203 5.96 -10.17 9.55
N PRO A 204 5.55 -9.05 8.91
CA PRO A 204 5.22 -7.84 9.64
C PRO A 204 4.11 -8.09 10.68
N PRO A 205 4.04 -7.28 11.75
CA PRO A 205 2.80 -7.08 12.48
C PRO A 205 1.66 -6.75 11.51
N LYS A 206 0.45 -7.17 11.85
CA LYS A 206 -0.71 -7.15 10.95
C LYS A 206 -0.98 -5.77 10.35
N GLU A 207 -0.68 -4.72 11.10
CA GLU A 207 -0.87 -3.32 10.76
C GLU A 207 0.00 -2.85 9.59
N TYR A 208 1.13 -3.52 9.35
CA TYR A 208 2.09 -3.19 8.31
C TYR A 208 2.06 -4.17 7.12
N ARG A 209 1.09 -5.10 7.10
CA ARG A 209 0.91 -6.05 6.00
C ARG A 209 0.12 -5.42 4.86
N MET A 210 0.85 -4.77 3.95
CA MET A 210 0.30 -4.19 2.73
C MET A 210 0.68 -5.06 1.52
N PRO A 211 -0.18 -5.19 0.49
CA PRO A 211 0.12 -5.92 -0.74
C PRO A 211 1.03 -5.08 -1.65
N ILE A 212 2.23 -4.75 -1.17
CA ILE A 212 3.25 -3.97 -1.90
C ILE A 212 4.55 -4.76 -2.00
N LEU A 213 5.27 -4.57 -3.10
CA LEU A 213 6.64 -5.06 -3.29
C LEU A 213 7.61 -3.93 -2.95
N PHE A 214 8.50 -4.18 -2.00
CA PHE A 214 9.49 -3.20 -1.54
C PHE A 214 10.73 -3.20 -2.44
N ALA A 215 11.59 -2.18 -2.33
CA ALA A 215 12.75 -2.05 -3.22
C ALA A 215 13.61 -3.33 -3.23
N ASP A 216 13.84 -3.95 -2.06
CA ASP A 216 14.56 -5.21 -1.93
C ASP A 216 13.84 -6.38 -2.67
N ASP A 217 12.50 -6.50 -2.58
CA ASP A 217 11.73 -7.53 -3.30
C ASP A 217 11.89 -7.37 -4.83
N THR A 218 11.83 -6.12 -5.30
CA THR A 218 11.93 -5.79 -6.72
C THR A 218 13.34 -5.93 -7.28
N GLU A 219 14.38 -5.67 -6.46
CA GLU A 219 15.77 -5.92 -6.83
C GLU A 219 16.02 -7.43 -6.96
N ALA A 220 15.52 -8.22 -6.00
CA ALA A 220 15.68 -9.66 -6.00
C ALA A 220 15.08 -10.31 -7.26
N VAL A 221 13.83 -10.00 -7.59
CA VAL A 221 13.19 -10.58 -8.78
C VAL A 221 13.89 -10.14 -10.07
N ARG A 222 14.41 -8.91 -10.14
CA ARG A 222 15.18 -8.43 -11.31
C ARG A 222 16.56 -9.07 -11.44
N ASP A 223 17.21 -9.40 -10.32
CA ASP A 223 18.50 -10.12 -10.34
C ASP A 223 18.33 -11.56 -10.82
N ALA A 224 17.22 -12.19 -10.45
CA ALA A 224 16.93 -13.57 -10.84
C ALA A 224 16.32 -13.72 -12.23
N TYR A 225 15.48 -12.78 -12.65
CA TYR A 225 14.67 -12.88 -13.86
C TYR A 225 14.95 -11.74 -14.83
N TYR A 226 14.25 -11.75 -15.97
CA TYR A 226 14.47 -10.75 -17.00
C TYR A 226 14.20 -9.34 -16.49
N TYR A 227 15.11 -8.44 -16.82
CA TYR A 227 15.09 -7.07 -16.35
C TYR A 227 14.04 -6.24 -17.09
N LEU A 228 12.98 -5.82 -16.39
CA LEU A 228 12.08 -4.78 -16.88
C LEU A 228 12.50 -3.43 -16.28
N ALA A 229 12.64 -2.45 -17.16
CA ALA A 229 12.83 -1.07 -16.72
C ALA A 229 11.55 -0.57 -16.07
N SER A 230 11.69 0.10 -14.93
CA SER A 230 10.57 0.78 -14.31
C SER A 230 11.01 2.01 -13.51
N HIS A 231 10.12 2.98 -13.41
CA HIS A 231 10.27 4.22 -12.67
C HIS A 231 9.17 4.26 -11.61
N ASP A 232 9.46 3.75 -10.41
CA ASP A 232 8.43 3.44 -9.41
C ASP A 232 8.87 3.80 -7.99
N GLY A 233 8.22 4.82 -7.44
CA GLY A 233 8.43 5.29 -6.08
C GLY A 233 7.53 4.59 -5.08
N LEU A 234 8.08 4.29 -3.91
CA LEU A 234 7.31 3.76 -2.79
C LEU A 234 7.48 4.65 -1.57
N ILE A 235 6.37 4.94 -0.89
CA ILE A 235 6.38 5.64 0.41
C ILE A 235 5.77 4.78 1.49
N SER A 236 6.29 4.87 2.71
CA SER A 236 5.73 4.17 3.87
C SER A 236 5.64 5.10 5.08
N ALA A 237 4.45 5.19 5.67
CA ALA A 237 4.16 5.97 6.88
C ALA A 237 4.64 5.25 8.17
N TYR A 238 5.86 4.73 8.14
CA TYR A 238 6.56 4.12 9.27
C TYR A 238 8.04 3.91 8.89
N GLU A 239 8.85 3.52 9.87
CA GLU A 239 10.25 3.10 9.66
C GLU A 239 10.47 1.68 10.17
N THR A 240 11.37 0.95 9.50
CA THR A 240 11.96 -0.30 10.01
C THR A 240 13.38 -0.12 10.54
N PHE A 241 13.70 -0.93 11.56
CA PHE A 241 15.04 -1.01 12.15
C PHE A 241 15.36 -2.43 12.60
N ASP A 242 16.66 -2.69 12.72
CA ASP A 242 17.17 -3.95 13.24
C ASP A 242 16.92 -4.06 14.74
N THR A 243 16.49 -5.24 15.17
CA THR A 243 16.52 -5.64 16.58
C THR A 243 17.43 -6.86 16.67
N PRO A 244 18.58 -6.77 17.36
CA PRO A 244 19.51 -7.88 17.48
C PRO A 244 18.82 -9.17 17.95
N GLY A 245 18.98 -10.25 17.19
CA GLY A 245 18.34 -11.54 17.46
C GLY A 245 16.86 -11.64 17.03
N GLY A 246 16.29 -10.57 16.48
CA GLY A 246 14.99 -10.57 15.84
C GLY A 246 15.00 -11.30 14.50
N LYS A 247 13.95 -12.08 14.24
CA LYS A 247 13.71 -12.71 12.93
C LYS A 247 12.87 -11.84 12.00
N ASN A 248 12.52 -10.63 12.42
CA ASN A 248 11.74 -9.69 11.64
C ASN A 248 12.23 -8.28 11.97
N PRO A 249 12.13 -7.33 11.03
CA PRO A 249 12.36 -5.93 11.35
C PRO A 249 11.38 -5.49 12.43
N THR A 250 11.79 -4.50 13.23
CA THR A 250 10.88 -3.83 14.14
C THR A 250 10.32 -2.58 13.46
N TYR A 251 9.02 -2.37 13.61
CA TYR A 251 8.28 -1.31 12.94
C TYR A 251 7.99 -0.18 13.94
N LYS A 252 8.37 1.04 13.57
CA LYS A 252 8.05 2.26 14.33
C LYS A 252 7.05 3.09 13.53
N PRO A 253 5.85 3.34 14.05
CA PRO A 253 4.85 4.09 13.32
C PRO A 253 5.27 5.56 13.17
N PHE A 254 4.99 6.13 11.99
CA PHE A 254 4.85 7.56 11.84
C PHE A 254 3.40 7.96 12.17
N GLY A 255 3.24 9.15 12.73
CA GLY A 255 1.91 9.62 13.11
C GLY A 255 1.92 11.03 13.68
N PRO A 256 0.75 11.52 14.13
CA PRO A 256 0.64 12.83 14.71
C PRO A 256 1.25 12.84 16.12
N LEU A 257 1.81 13.97 16.50
CA LEU A 257 2.27 14.20 17.87
C LEU A 257 1.08 14.15 18.86
N LEU A 258 -0.07 14.68 18.43
CA LEU A 258 -1.33 14.69 19.18
C LEU A 258 -2.43 13.98 18.40
N ALA A 259 -3.18 13.08 19.05
CA ALA A 259 -4.30 12.35 18.42
C ALA A 259 -5.53 13.23 18.11
N GLN A 260 -5.48 14.53 18.41
CA GLN A 260 -6.59 15.47 18.24
C GLN A 260 -6.07 16.82 17.76
N VAL A 261 -6.81 17.45 16.86
CA VAL A 261 -6.51 18.79 16.33
C VAL A 261 -7.80 19.59 16.18
N ASN A 262 -7.77 20.88 16.52
CA ASN A 262 -8.89 21.77 16.26
C ASN A 262 -8.80 22.33 14.83
N ARG A 263 -9.93 22.64 14.20
CA ARG A 263 -9.95 23.55 13.04
C ARG A 263 -9.20 24.85 13.35
N LYS A 264 -8.49 25.41 12.37
CA LYS A 264 -7.51 26.52 12.52
C LYS A 264 -6.28 26.20 13.36
N GLY A 265 -6.16 24.98 13.89
CA GLY A 265 -4.94 24.49 14.52
C GLY A 265 -3.93 24.01 13.48
N SER A 266 -2.92 23.29 13.95
CA SER A 266 -1.94 22.65 13.09
C SER A 266 -1.58 21.27 13.63
N LEU A 267 -1.24 20.37 12.72
CA LEU A 267 -0.63 19.08 13.03
C LEU A 267 0.89 19.24 13.08
N SER A 268 1.49 18.50 14.00
CA SER A 268 2.91 18.19 14.04
C SER A 268 3.04 16.67 14.08
N PHE A 269 4.15 16.14 13.62
CA PHE A 269 4.35 14.70 13.49
C PHE A 269 5.43 14.19 14.43
N LYS A 270 5.41 12.89 14.65
CA LYS A 270 6.42 12.13 15.39
C LYS A 270 6.73 10.85 14.61
N GLY A 271 7.89 10.26 14.90
CA GLY A 271 8.35 9.09 14.19
C GLY A 271 8.83 9.44 12.79
N ASN A 272 9.24 8.42 12.06
CA ASN A 272 9.89 8.57 10.76
C ASN A 272 9.06 7.90 9.68
N PHE A 273 9.11 8.45 8.48
CA PHE A 273 8.57 7.81 7.28
C PHE A 273 9.74 7.53 6.32
N LYS A 274 9.52 6.64 5.35
CA LYS A 274 10.54 6.28 4.36
C LYS A 274 10.04 6.43 2.94
N ILE A 275 10.97 6.71 2.04
CA ILE A 275 10.79 6.71 0.60
C ILE A 275 11.79 5.71 0.02
N GLU A 276 11.35 4.89 -0.92
CA GLU A 276 12.12 3.88 -1.61
C GLU A 276 12.02 4.07 -3.12
N ASN A 277 13.12 3.80 -3.82
CA ASN A 277 13.13 3.69 -5.27
C ASN A 277 13.06 2.20 -5.65
N ALA A 278 11.86 1.72 -5.94
CA ALA A 278 11.63 0.36 -6.43
C ALA A 278 11.91 0.24 -7.94
N GLY A 279 12.19 1.36 -8.61
CA GLY A 279 12.58 1.45 -10.00
C GLY A 279 14.07 1.21 -10.25
N ASN A 280 14.44 1.31 -11.52
CA ASN A 280 15.82 1.28 -11.98
C ASN A 280 16.35 2.63 -12.48
N GLY A 281 15.47 3.64 -12.53
CA GLY A 281 15.82 5.03 -12.82
C GLY A 281 16.26 5.78 -11.58
N THR A 282 16.90 6.93 -11.76
CA THR A 282 17.14 7.88 -10.65
C THR A 282 15.95 8.82 -10.54
N PHE A 283 15.47 9.07 -9.33
CA PHE A 283 14.43 10.08 -9.10
C PHE A 283 15.03 11.45 -8.89
N HIS A 284 14.31 12.46 -9.36
CA HIS A 284 14.54 13.86 -9.08
C HIS A 284 13.23 14.48 -8.59
N ASP A 285 13.31 15.73 -8.09
CA ASP A 285 12.14 16.52 -7.66
C ASP A 285 11.18 15.75 -6.73
N ILE A 286 11.75 15.11 -5.71
CA ILE A 286 11.00 14.29 -4.77
C ILE A 286 10.18 15.21 -3.87
N ARG A 287 8.86 15.01 -3.87
CA ARG A 287 7.90 15.79 -3.09
C ARG A 287 6.99 14.83 -2.34
N VAL A 288 6.57 15.25 -1.16
CA VAL A 288 5.57 14.54 -0.35
C VAL A 288 4.41 15.47 -0.09
N GLU A 289 3.24 15.05 -0.51
CA GLU A 289 1.98 15.69 -0.15
C GLU A 289 1.39 15.02 1.10
N VAL A 290 0.75 15.83 1.93
CA VAL A 290 0.08 15.39 3.16
C VAL A 290 -1.41 15.59 3.01
N TYR A 291 -2.16 14.52 3.25
CA TYR A 291 -3.61 14.48 3.19
C TYR A 291 -4.22 14.04 4.52
N LEU A 292 -5.46 14.42 4.74
CA LEU A 292 -6.33 13.78 5.72
C LEU A 292 -7.50 13.10 5.02
N CYS A 293 -7.65 11.80 5.28
CA CYS A 293 -8.60 10.91 4.64
C CYS A 293 -9.66 10.40 5.65
N PRO A 294 -10.91 10.16 5.23
CA PRO A 294 -11.93 9.60 6.11
C PRO A 294 -11.71 8.10 6.40
N GLU A 295 -11.04 7.39 5.49
CA GLU A 295 -10.79 5.95 5.55
C GLU A 295 -9.30 5.67 5.30
N ARG A 296 -8.78 4.60 5.92
CA ARG A 296 -7.42 4.11 5.69
C ARG A 296 -7.39 3.35 4.37
N PHE A 297 -6.35 3.55 3.56
CA PHE A 297 -6.23 3.02 2.18
C PHE A 297 -7.31 3.50 1.21
N GLY A 298 -8.12 4.48 1.63
CA GLY A 298 -9.12 5.13 0.79
C GLY A 298 -8.64 6.51 0.35
N THR A 299 -8.95 6.87 -0.90
CA THR A 299 -8.66 8.20 -1.45
C THR A 299 -9.91 9.08 -1.59
N ASN A 300 -11.09 8.46 -1.47
CA ASN A 300 -12.38 9.15 -1.51
C ASN A 300 -12.46 10.19 -0.39
N ASP A 301 -12.79 11.43 -0.77
CA ASP A 301 -12.91 12.58 0.13
C ASP A 301 -11.64 12.91 0.94
N CYS A 302 -10.46 12.42 0.55
CA CYS A 302 -9.21 12.91 1.07
C CYS A 302 -9.05 14.40 0.77
N ARG A 303 -8.46 15.13 1.72
CA ARG A 303 -8.23 16.57 1.60
C ARG A 303 -6.75 16.85 1.68
N TYR A 304 -6.22 17.43 0.61
CA TYR A 304 -4.87 17.96 0.56
C TYR A 304 -4.68 19.05 1.61
N LEU A 305 -3.54 19.03 2.29
CA LEU A 305 -3.19 20.02 3.31
C LEU A 305 -1.89 20.75 3.00
N LYS A 306 -0.86 20.04 2.55
CA LYS A 306 0.49 20.58 2.37
C LYS A 306 1.30 19.72 1.41
N GLN A 307 2.28 20.33 0.76
CA GLN A 307 3.34 19.67 0.00
C GLN A 307 4.69 20.13 0.52
N VAL A 308 5.62 19.20 0.59
CA VAL A 308 7.00 19.42 1.04
C VAL A 308 7.94 18.87 -0.03
N LYS A 309 8.95 19.65 -0.39
CA LYS A 309 9.94 19.29 -1.43
C LYS A 309 11.24 18.87 -0.79
N TYR A 310 11.79 17.74 -1.20
CA TYR A 310 13.06 17.22 -0.72
C TYR A 310 14.15 17.44 -1.79
N PRO A 311 15.30 18.06 -1.44
CA PRO A 311 16.27 18.56 -2.41
C PRO A 311 17.22 17.51 -3.04
N ASP A 312 16.96 16.22 -2.91
CA ASP A 312 17.92 15.18 -3.30
C ASP A 312 17.50 14.40 -4.57
N PHE A 313 18.48 13.73 -5.21
CA PHE A 313 18.27 12.73 -6.25
C PHE A 313 18.33 11.33 -5.63
N MET A 314 17.37 10.46 -5.87
CA MET A 314 17.35 9.11 -5.28
C MET A 314 17.85 8.09 -6.29
N PRO A 315 19.03 7.47 -6.10
CA PRO A 315 19.50 6.44 -7.03
C PRO A 315 18.57 5.21 -7.00
N PRO A 316 18.64 4.36 -8.03
CA PRO A 316 17.90 3.10 -8.07
C PRO A 316 18.09 2.28 -6.79
N PHE A 317 17.03 1.62 -6.33
CA PHE A 317 17.04 0.73 -5.16
C PHE A 317 17.41 1.41 -3.83
N ALA A 318 17.52 2.74 -3.79
CA ALA A 318 17.82 3.45 -2.56
C ALA A 318 16.59 3.57 -1.65
N MET A 319 16.85 3.67 -0.35
CA MET A 319 15.86 3.97 0.67
C MET A 319 16.33 5.14 1.51
N TRP A 320 15.48 6.15 1.66
CA TRP A 320 15.70 7.27 2.57
C TRP A 320 14.69 7.28 3.68
N VAL A 321 15.15 7.68 4.86
CA VAL A 321 14.30 7.89 6.02
C VAL A 321 14.32 9.35 6.43
N PHE A 322 13.13 9.89 6.63
CA PHE A 322 12.90 11.27 7.00
C PHE A 322 12.26 11.34 8.38
N ASP A 323 12.72 12.29 9.20
CA ASP A 323 12.03 12.65 10.43
C ASP A 323 10.66 13.22 10.09
N GLY A 324 9.60 12.80 10.78
CA GLY A 324 8.27 13.38 10.61
C GLY A 324 8.24 14.89 10.86
N ASN A 325 9.13 15.43 11.68
CA ASN A 325 9.31 16.87 11.87
C ASN A 325 9.75 17.59 10.58
N SER A 326 10.36 16.89 9.62
CA SER A 326 10.74 17.45 8.31
C SER A 326 9.54 17.89 7.47
N LEU A 327 8.32 17.39 7.77
CA LEU A 327 7.09 17.87 7.15
C LEU A 327 6.64 19.24 7.68
N GLY A 328 7.29 19.73 8.74
CA GLY A 328 6.93 20.95 9.46
C GLY A 328 5.55 20.88 10.09
N THR A 329 4.96 22.05 10.36
CA THR A 329 3.57 22.14 10.80
C THR A 329 2.61 22.11 9.62
N VAL A 330 1.51 21.38 9.74
CA VAL A 330 0.47 21.28 8.71
C VAL A 330 -0.82 21.95 9.21
N PRO A 331 -1.23 23.10 8.65
CA PRO A 331 -2.41 23.83 9.12
C PRO A 331 -3.70 23.07 8.78
N ILE A 332 -4.70 23.14 9.68
CA ILE A 332 -6.03 22.57 9.46
C ILE A 332 -7.02 23.69 9.08
N PRO A 333 -7.59 23.69 7.87
CA PRO A 333 -8.58 24.67 7.44
C PRO A 333 -9.79 24.81 8.39
N GLU A 334 -10.40 25.99 8.43
CA GLU A 334 -11.58 26.28 9.25
C GLU A 334 -12.79 25.42 8.89
N ASP A 335 -12.93 25.08 7.61
CA ASP A 335 -14.04 24.31 7.06
C ASP A 335 -13.78 22.79 7.04
N PHE A 336 -12.63 22.32 7.54
CA PHE A 336 -12.22 20.92 7.45
C PHE A 336 -13.22 19.96 8.13
N PRO A 337 -13.73 18.90 7.48
CA PRO A 337 -14.73 17.99 8.05
C PRO A 337 -14.33 17.38 9.40
N LEU A 338 -15.23 17.43 10.40
CA LEU A 338 -14.99 16.91 11.76
C LEU A 338 -14.96 15.37 11.82
N GLY A 339 -14.28 14.83 12.84
CA GLY A 339 -14.26 13.39 13.15
C GLY A 339 -12.88 12.74 12.96
N LYS A 340 -12.84 11.41 13.07
CA LYS A 340 -11.63 10.60 12.89
C LYS A 340 -11.15 10.66 11.44
N ARG A 341 -9.85 10.89 11.24
CA ARG A 341 -9.17 10.97 9.94
C ARG A 341 -7.85 10.23 10.00
N TYR A 342 -7.43 9.72 8.85
CA TYR A 342 -6.13 9.09 8.65
C TYR A 342 -5.24 10.07 7.92
N ILE A 343 -4.01 10.23 8.42
CA ILE A 343 -2.97 10.94 7.68
C ILE A 343 -2.52 10.01 6.55
N ALA A 344 -2.54 10.54 5.32
CA ALA A 344 -1.95 9.89 4.17
C ALA A 344 -0.80 10.74 3.64
N LEU A 345 0.28 10.07 3.25
CA LEU A 345 1.41 10.64 2.55
C LEU A 345 1.30 10.19 1.09
N ASN A 346 1.42 11.13 0.16
CA ASN A 346 1.48 10.85 -1.27
C ASN A 346 2.84 11.31 -1.81
N LEU A 347 3.56 10.40 -2.44
CA LEU A 347 4.85 10.63 -3.07
C LEU A 347 4.64 11.14 -4.49
N ILE A 348 5.36 12.22 -4.81
CA ILE A 348 5.48 12.71 -6.18
C ILE A 348 6.97 12.71 -6.52
N ILE A 349 7.32 12.07 -7.62
CA ILE A 349 8.67 12.04 -8.18
C ILE A 349 8.66 12.69 -9.57
N SER A 350 9.82 13.09 -10.08
CA SER A 350 9.96 13.57 -11.46
C SER A 350 9.57 12.48 -12.45
N GLY A 351 8.83 12.81 -13.52
CA GLY A 351 8.41 11.86 -14.55
C GLY A 351 7.05 11.25 -14.26
N GLU A 352 6.65 10.26 -15.08
CA GLU A 352 5.49 9.41 -14.78
C GLU A 352 5.96 8.24 -13.92
N ASP A 353 5.20 7.94 -12.87
CA ASP A 353 5.41 6.75 -12.06
C ASP A 353 4.69 5.55 -12.71
N ASP A 354 5.44 4.47 -12.93
CA ASP A 354 4.95 3.26 -13.60
C ASP A 354 3.95 2.47 -12.74
N TYR A 355 3.93 2.66 -11.41
CA TYR A 355 3.02 1.98 -10.50
C TYR A 355 2.53 2.87 -9.35
N LEU A 356 1.59 3.75 -9.70
CA LEU A 356 0.94 4.70 -8.78
C LEU A 356 0.42 4.15 -7.44
N PRO A 357 -0.05 2.88 -7.30
CA PRO A 357 -0.47 2.38 -5.99
C PRO A 357 0.62 2.37 -4.91
N ASN A 358 1.92 2.40 -5.27
CA ASN A 358 3.03 2.47 -4.32
C ASN A 358 3.26 3.88 -3.75
N ASN A 359 2.74 4.91 -4.43
CA ASN A 359 2.99 6.30 -4.08
C ASN A 359 2.18 6.80 -2.90
N ALA A 360 1.28 6.00 -2.33
CA ALA A 360 0.47 6.42 -1.19
C ALA A 360 0.68 5.51 0.02
N SER A 361 0.78 6.13 1.20
CA SER A 361 0.82 5.39 2.47
C SER A 361 -0.04 6.08 3.52
N TRP A 362 -0.64 5.29 4.40
CA TRP A 362 -1.51 5.78 5.46
C TRP A 362 -0.97 5.37 6.82
N VAL A 363 -1.12 6.25 7.80
CA VAL A 363 -0.83 5.91 9.20
C VAL A 363 -1.74 4.77 9.68
N ASN A 364 -1.28 4.06 10.70
CA ASN A 364 -2.04 2.97 11.32
C ASN A 364 -3.31 3.46 12.03
N GLU A 365 -4.22 2.53 12.33
CA GLU A 365 -5.53 2.79 12.94
C GLU A 365 -5.43 3.56 14.27
N ASP A 366 -4.39 3.27 15.05
CA ASP A 366 -4.06 3.84 16.35
C ASP A 366 -3.35 5.20 16.25
N GLN A 367 -2.88 5.58 15.05
CA GLN A 367 -2.25 6.86 14.74
C GLN A 367 -3.20 7.83 14.02
N ALA A 368 -4.48 7.47 13.88
CA ALA A 368 -5.49 8.37 13.34
C ALA A 368 -5.67 9.63 14.21
N VAL A 369 -6.06 10.74 13.57
CA VAL A 369 -6.31 12.02 14.24
C VAL A 369 -7.79 12.35 14.26
N THR A 370 -8.28 12.92 15.36
CA THR A 370 -9.65 13.45 15.44
C THR A 370 -9.66 14.96 15.22
N VAL A 371 -10.31 15.41 14.15
CA VAL A 371 -10.53 16.84 13.88
C VAL A 371 -11.74 17.34 14.65
N LYS A 372 -11.54 18.37 15.47
CA LYS A 372 -12.53 19.00 16.35
C LYS A 372 -12.95 20.38 15.85
N PRO A 373 -14.10 20.90 16.32
CA PRO A 373 -14.47 22.30 16.09
C PRO A 373 -13.33 23.24 16.48
N ALA A 374 -13.27 24.42 15.86
CA ALA A 374 -12.36 25.45 16.33
C ALA A 374 -12.68 25.72 17.81
N ALA A 375 -11.65 25.90 18.64
CA ALA A 375 -11.86 26.26 20.03
C ALA A 375 -12.72 27.52 20.05
N SER A 376 -13.95 27.43 20.55
CA SER A 376 -14.73 28.62 20.83
C SER A 376 -13.89 29.42 21.80
N LEU A 377 -13.46 30.62 21.41
CA LEU A 377 -12.96 31.58 22.37
C LEU A 377 -14.07 31.69 23.41
N SER A 378 -13.84 31.08 24.55
CA SER A 378 -14.69 31.22 25.70
C SER A 378 -14.63 32.69 26.02
N CYS A 379 -15.62 33.45 25.55
CA CYS A 379 -15.97 34.74 26.10
C CYS A 379 -16.48 34.44 27.51
N ASP A 380 -15.56 34.08 28.41
CA ASP A 380 -15.84 33.93 29.80
C ASP A 380 -16.16 35.33 30.31
N GLN A 381 -17.44 35.70 30.18
CA GLN A 381 -18.02 36.93 30.68
C GLN A 381 -18.20 36.88 32.20
N SER A 382 -17.44 36.06 32.93
CA SER A 382 -17.43 36.04 34.40
C SER A 382 -16.68 37.23 35.02
N GLY A 383 -16.55 38.34 34.29
CA GLY A 383 -16.33 39.67 34.84
C GLY A 383 -17.59 40.21 35.52
N GLY A 384 -18.04 39.51 36.58
CA GLY A 384 -18.96 40.05 37.56
C GLY A 384 -18.27 41.14 38.36
N GLY A 385 -18.25 42.36 37.82
CA GLY A 385 -17.60 43.52 38.43
C GLY A 385 -18.27 44.84 38.03
N SER A 386 -19.38 45.13 38.71
CA SER A 386 -19.99 46.45 38.99
C SER A 386 -20.39 47.39 37.83
N PRO A 387 -21.64 47.89 37.80
CA PRO A 387 -22.09 48.86 36.83
C PRO A 387 -21.70 50.27 37.28
N ASP A 388 -20.75 50.91 36.62
CA ASP A 388 -20.70 52.38 36.64
C ASP A 388 -20.20 52.96 35.30
N ARG A 389 -21.19 53.50 34.58
CA ARG A 389 -21.19 54.73 33.76
C ARG A 389 -19.94 55.05 32.92
N GLY A 390 -20.09 54.99 31.60
CA GLY A 390 -19.16 55.67 30.69
C GLY A 390 -19.36 55.44 29.19
N ILE A 391 -20.36 56.10 28.61
CA ILE A 391 -20.33 56.80 27.31
C ILE A 391 -19.86 56.03 26.04
N TRP A 392 -20.85 55.81 25.17
CA TRP A 392 -20.88 55.77 23.70
C TRP A 392 -19.59 55.95 22.87
N ILE A 393 -19.37 55.03 21.92
CA ILE A 393 -19.03 55.39 20.52
C ILE A 393 -19.88 54.56 19.55
N LEU A 394 -20.77 55.28 18.85
CA LEU A 394 -21.41 54.87 17.60
C LEU A 394 -20.37 54.95 16.47
N ALA A 395 -20.09 53.86 15.78
CA ALA A 395 -19.53 53.89 14.43
C ALA A 395 -19.84 52.60 13.67
N THR A 396 -20.85 52.68 12.80
CA THR A 396 -20.92 51.98 11.50
C THR A 396 -21.60 52.98 10.54
N PRO A 397 -21.37 52.94 9.22
CA PRO A 397 -21.20 51.72 8.44
C PRO A 397 -20.22 51.78 7.23
N LEU A 398 -20.08 50.61 6.58
CA LEU A 398 -19.84 50.41 5.14
C LEU A 398 -18.47 50.82 4.54
N ALA A 399 -17.63 49.80 4.34
CA ALA A 399 -16.81 49.67 3.14
C ALA A 399 -16.82 48.20 2.69
N ALA A 400 -17.75 47.86 1.80
CA ALA A 400 -17.75 46.61 1.08
C ALA A 400 -16.68 46.69 -0.03
N LEU A 401 -15.52 46.07 0.20
CA LEU A 401 -14.54 45.86 -0.86
C LEU A 401 -14.86 44.52 -1.54
N ALA A 402 -15.34 44.63 -2.77
CA ALA A 402 -15.64 43.51 -3.66
C ALA A 402 -14.35 42.76 -4.04
N ILE A 403 -14.11 41.61 -3.41
CA ILE A 403 -13.18 40.61 -3.95
C ILE A 403 -13.97 39.76 -4.94
N ARG A 404 -13.61 39.90 -6.23
CA ARG A 404 -14.13 39.09 -7.32
C ARG A 404 -13.86 37.62 -7.03
N ARG A 405 -14.93 36.85 -6.81
CA ARG A 405 -14.95 35.41 -7.00
C ARG A 405 -14.69 35.12 -8.49
N ARG A 406 -13.57 34.48 -8.82
CA ARG A 406 -13.53 33.61 -10.00
C ARG A 406 -14.06 32.25 -9.56
N ALA A 407 -15.36 32.05 -9.78
CA ALA A 407 -15.88 30.71 -9.93
C ALA A 407 -15.36 30.20 -11.28
N VAL A 408 -14.40 29.26 -11.25
CA VAL A 408 -14.14 28.42 -12.42
C VAL A 408 -15.14 27.28 -12.35
N TYR A 409 -16.18 27.40 -13.18
CA TYR A 409 -16.93 26.27 -13.67
C TYR A 409 -15.95 25.38 -14.46
N SER A 410 -15.73 24.15 -13.99
CA SER A 410 -15.51 23.03 -14.89
C SER A 410 -16.63 22.02 -14.64
N ALA A 411 -17.74 22.26 -15.35
CA ALA A 411 -18.68 21.21 -15.65
C ALA A 411 -18.22 20.60 -16.98
N SER A 412 -17.55 19.45 -16.94
CA SER A 412 -17.49 18.57 -18.10
C SER A 412 -17.40 17.11 -17.67
N ARG A 413 -18.51 16.41 -17.92
CA ARG A 413 -18.65 14.95 -18.07
C ARG A 413 -18.36 14.12 -16.82
N ARG A 414 -19.40 13.99 -15.98
CA ARG A 414 -19.64 12.76 -15.22
C ARG A 414 -19.84 11.61 -16.22
N GLY A 415 -18.80 10.84 -16.48
CA GLY A 415 -18.97 9.43 -16.84
C GLY A 415 -19.48 8.67 -15.61
N PRO A 416 -20.34 7.65 -15.76
CA PRO A 416 -20.75 6.82 -14.64
C PRO A 416 -19.52 6.14 -14.03
N SER A 417 -19.33 6.28 -12.72
CA SER A 417 -18.39 5.46 -11.95
C SER A 417 -18.87 4.00 -11.99
N PRO A 418 -17.99 3.01 -12.28
CA PRO A 418 -18.36 1.60 -12.26
C PRO A 418 -18.79 1.07 -10.88
N TYR A 419 -18.62 1.86 -9.80
CA TYR A 419 -19.05 1.48 -8.45
C TYR A 419 -20.55 1.63 -8.16
N SER A 420 -21.37 2.19 -9.05
CA SER A 420 -22.82 2.30 -8.80
C SER A 420 -23.64 1.06 -9.14
N ALA A 421 -23.06 0.03 -9.78
CA ALA A 421 -23.81 -1.16 -10.19
C ALA A 421 -23.84 -2.31 -9.15
N TYR A 422 -22.99 -2.30 -8.11
CA TYR A 422 -22.94 -3.39 -7.12
C TYR A 422 -23.59 -3.10 -5.77
N ARG A 423 -24.16 -1.91 -5.56
CA ARG A 423 -24.78 -1.51 -4.28
C ARG A 423 -26.30 -1.68 -4.21
N ALA A 424 -26.88 -2.49 -5.10
CA ALA A 424 -28.28 -2.90 -5.07
C ALA A 424 -28.45 -4.43 -5.11
N SER A 425 -27.61 -5.17 -4.39
CA SER A 425 -27.98 -6.52 -3.93
C SER A 425 -27.38 -6.73 -2.54
N GLY A 426 -28.18 -7.24 -1.61
CA GLY A 426 -27.96 -7.11 -0.18
C GLY A 426 -26.65 -7.71 0.33
N ARG A 427 -26.25 -7.25 1.53
CA ARG A 427 -25.28 -7.91 2.41
C ARG A 427 -25.57 -9.41 2.48
N LYS A 428 -24.90 -10.22 1.66
CA LYS A 428 -24.68 -11.63 1.95
C LYS A 428 -23.34 -11.70 2.66
N ARG A 429 -23.38 -12.02 3.95
CA ARG A 429 -22.22 -12.57 4.64
C ARG A 429 -21.71 -13.75 3.80
N ALA A 430 -20.40 -13.87 3.63
CA ALA A 430 -19.82 -15.13 3.20
C ALA A 430 -20.40 -16.25 4.10
N PRO A 431 -20.90 -17.36 3.55
CA PRO A 431 -21.35 -18.46 4.39
C PRO A 431 -20.14 -18.91 5.21
N ALA A 432 -20.34 -19.00 6.54
CA ALA A 432 -19.41 -19.71 7.39
C ALA A 432 -19.31 -21.13 6.83
N ILE A 433 -18.14 -21.49 6.29
CA ILE A 433 -17.82 -22.87 5.98
C ILE A 433 -17.60 -23.53 7.34
N SER A 434 -18.65 -24.17 7.84
CA SER A 434 -18.58 -25.05 9.01
C SER A 434 -17.88 -26.36 8.59
N PRO A 435 -17.07 -26.99 9.45
CA PRO A 435 -16.10 -28.04 9.08
C PRO A 435 -16.69 -29.29 8.43
#